data_AF-A0A921KK06-F1
#
_entry.id   AF-A0A921KK06-F1
#
_cell.length_a   1.000
_cell.length_b   1.000
_cell.length_c   1.000
_cell.angle_alpha   90.00
_cell.angle_beta   90.00
_cell.angle_gamma   90.00
#
_symmetry.space_group_name_H-M   'P 1'
#
loop_
_entity.id
_entity.type
_entity.pdbx_description
1 polymer ?
#
loop_
_entity_poly.entity_id
_entity_poly.type
_entity_poly.pdbx_seq_one_letter_code
_entity_poly.pdbx_strand_id
1 'polypeptide(L)'
;MINIKKTIIILLCVVFIFPHTSININALENNEIEYLDNGYYIITTINEETVLKSTKTKTGTKTKKFYNSNNQVIWSVSVHGTFTYTGNSSKCTAATVSTTCPGSTWRIISSNASKSGNKAIANAVAGQYIGGQLSYKVSASVTLTCSVSGKLS
;
A
#
# COMPACT_ATOMS: atom_id res chain seq x y z
N MET A 1 0.77 -25.03 57.05
CA MET A 1 1.29 -24.33 55.86
C MET A 1 0.56 -24.93 54.66
N ILE A 2 -0.31 -24.27 53.91
CA ILE A 2 -0.41 -22.86 53.50
C ILE A 2 -1.89 -22.46 53.41
N ASN A 3 -2.21 -21.28 53.94
CA ASN A 3 -3.43 -20.52 53.70
C ASN A 3 -3.19 -19.64 52.46
N ILE A 4 -4.15 -19.48 51.55
CA ILE A 4 -4.39 -18.25 50.76
C ILE A 4 -5.73 -18.36 50.02
N LYS A 5 -6.69 -17.53 50.45
CA LYS A 5 -7.86 -17.10 49.68
C LYS A 5 -7.39 -16.35 48.42
N LYS A 6 -8.03 -16.55 47.26
CA LYS A 6 -8.11 -15.55 46.18
C LYS A 6 -9.16 -15.95 45.13
N THR A 7 -10.32 -15.31 45.26
CA THR A 7 -11.27 -14.86 44.23
C THR A 7 -10.89 -15.21 42.79
N ILE A 8 -11.63 -16.13 42.16
CA ILE A 8 -11.57 -16.33 40.70
C ILE A 8 -12.67 -15.44 40.09
N ILE A 9 -12.18 -14.46 39.36
CA ILE A 9 -12.90 -13.32 38.79
C ILE A 9 -13.73 -13.81 37.60
N ILE A 10 -15.01 -13.42 37.59
CA ILE A 10 -15.94 -13.58 36.47
C ILE A 10 -15.33 -12.85 35.27
N LEU A 11 -14.88 -13.60 34.25
CA LEU A 11 -14.40 -13.06 32.98
C LEU A 11 -15.61 -12.55 32.18
N LEU A 12 -15.99 -11.31 32.45
CA LEU A 12 -16.96 -10.56 31.67
C LEU A 12 -16.37 -10.36 30.25
N CYS A 13 -16.89 -11.08 29.26
CA CYS A 13 -16.58 -10.84 27.85
C CYS A 13 -17.11 -9.45 27.45
N VAL A 14 -16.30 -8.42 27.68
CA VAL A 14 -16.50 -7.11 27.05
C VAL A 14 -16.12 -7.28 25.58
N VAL A 15 -17.11 -7.63 24.77
CA VAL A 15 -17.03 -7.55 23.32
C VAL A 15 -16.82 -6.08 22.99
N PHE A 16 -15.57 -5.71 22.73
CA PHE A 16 -15.24 -4.44 22.09
C PHE A 16 -15.88 -4.47 20.70
N ILE A 17 -17.05 -3.85 20.58
CA ILE A 17 -17.64 -3.53 19.28
C ILE A 17 -16.77 -2.41 18.71
N PHE A 18 -15.70 -2.78 18.01
CA PHE A 18 -15.04 -1.86 17.11
C PHE A 18 -16.09 -1.42 16.08
N PRO A 19 -16.34 -0.12 15.89
CA PRO A 19 -17.13 0.31 14.76
C PRO A 19 -16.33 -0.03 13.50
N HIS A 20 -16.71 -1.11 12.81
CA HIS A 20 -16.25 -1.37 11.46
C HIS A 20 -16.80 -0.26 10.57
N THR A 21 -15.99 0.78 10.36
CA THR A 21 -16.28 1.75 9.30
C THR A 21 -16.15 1.03 7.98
N SER A 22 -17.28 0.78 7.33
CA SER A 22 -17.34 0.17 6.00
C SER A 22 -16.64 1.09 5.00
N ILE A 23 -15.40 0.76 4.63
CA ILE A 23 -14.69 1.47 3.55
C ILE A 23 -15.31 1.00 2.24
N ASN A 24 -16.12 1.84 1.60
CA ASN A 24 -16.55 1.62 0.22
C ASN A 24 -15.38 1.98 -0.71
N ILE A 25 -14.70 0.96 -1.23
CA ILE A 25 -13.62 1.11 -2.21
C ILE A 25 -14.27 1.19 -3.59
N ASN A 26 -14.38 2.40 -4.13
CA ASN A 26 -14.73 2.57 -5.54
C ASN A 26 -13.43 2.47 -6.33
N ALA A 27 -13.16 1.30 -6.93
CA ALA A 27 -12.02 1.11 -7.81
C ALA A 27 -12.24 1.91 -9.10
N LEU A 28 -11.66 3.11 -9.19
CA LEU A 28 -11.48 3.79 -10.46
C LEU A 28 -10.33 3.08 -11.19
N GLU A 29 -10.63 2.13 -12.08
CA GLU A 29 -9.61 1.43 -12.88
C GLU A 29 -9.01 2.36 -13.96
N ASN A 30 -8.09 3.23 -13.54
CA ASN A 30 -7.08 3.78 -14.44
C ASN A 30 -5.86 2.85 -14.37
N ASN A 31 -5.86 1.84 -15.22
CA ASN A 31 -4.76 0.88 -15.35
C ASN A 31 -3.78 1.37 -16.43
N GLU A 32 -2.55 1.69 -16.03
CA GLU A 32 -1.45 1.96 -16.97
C GLU A 32 -0.59 0.71 -17.08
N ILE A 33 -0.33 0.24 -18.32
CA ILE A 33 0.49 -0.94 -18.58
C ILE A 33 1.80 -0.51 -19.24
N GLU A 34 2.91 -0.94 -18.69
CA GLU A 34 4.27 -0.73 -19.20
C GLU A 34 4.88 -2.10 -19.55
N TYR A 35 5.21 -2.33 -20.82
CA TYR A 35 5.89 -3.54 -21.28
C TYR A 35 7.40 -3.37 -21.22
N LEU A 36 8.11 -4.40 -20.78
CA LEU A 36 9.56 -4.45 -20.66
C LEU A 36 10.14 -5.37 -21.75
N ASP A 37 11.37 -5.10 -22.20
CA ASP A 37 12.01 -5.81 -23.32
C ASP A 37 12.18 -7.32 -23.10
N ASN A 38 12.22 -7.76 -21.84
CA ASN A 38 12.34 -9.17 -21.46
C ASN A 38 10.99 -9.92 -21.42
N GLY A 39 9.91 -9.31 -21.94
CA GLY A 39 8.56 -9.86 -21.94
C GLY A 39 7.84 -9.75 -20.59
N TYR A 40 8.42 -9.06 -19.62
CA TYR A 40 7.75 -8.74 -18.36
C TYR A 40 6.93 -7.47 -18.56
N TYR A 41 6.00 -7.19 -17.64
CA TYR A 41 5.24 -5.95 -17.70
C TYR A 41 4.84 -5.47 -16.30
N ILE A 42 4.52 -4.19 -16.20
CA ILE A 42 4.12 -3.52 -14.98
C ILE A 42 2.70 -3.00 -15.18
N ILE A 43 1.79 -3.35 -14.28
CA ILE A 43 0.48 -2.70 -14.19
C ILE A 43 0.52 -1.71 -13.04
N THR A 44 0.19 -0.45 -13.33
CA THR A 44 0.00 0.60 -12.35
C THR A 44 -1.48 0.89 -12.17
N THR A 45 -1.97 0.86 -10.93
CA THR A 45 -3.38 1.13 -10.61
C THR A 45 -3.47 2.14 -9.47
N ILE A 46 -4.51 2.96 -9.47
CA ILE A 46 -4.86 3.87 -8.38
C ILE A 46 -6.24 3.48 -7.84
N ASN A 47 -6.32 3.19 -6.54
CA ASN A 47 -7.57 2.95 -5.84
C ASN A 47 -7.81 4.09 -4.87
N GLU A 48 -8.95 4.78 -5.04
CA GLU A 48 -9.36 5.85 -4.15
C GLU A 48 -10.32 5.31 -3.09
N GLU A 49 -10.12 5.73 -1.84
CA GLU A 49 -11.03 5.37 -0.75
C GLU A 49 -12.14 6.42 -0.65
N THR A 50 -13.40 5.95 -0.61
CA THR A 50 -14.55 6.84 -0.48
C THR A 50 -14.69 7.26 0.97
N VAL A 51 -14.32 8.51 1.28
CA VAL A 51 -14.60 9.15 2.56
C VAL A 51 -15.87 10.01 2.43
N LEU A 52 -16.66 10.13 3.49
CA LEU A 52 -17.88 10.94 3.53
C LEU A 52 -17.60 12.38 3.02
N LYS A 53 -18.54 12.92 2.23
CA LYS A 53 -18.42 14.15 1.41
C LYS A 53 -17.99 15.44 2.14
N SER A 54 -17.87 15.43 3.47
CA SER A 54 -17.58 16.63 4.28
C SER A 54 -16.11 16.80 4.70
N THR A 55 -15.21 15.87 4.38
CA THR A 55 -13.79 16.00 4.73
C THR A 55 -12.97 16.57 3.58
N LYS A 56 -12.16 17.62 3.86
CA LYS A 56 -11.11 18.15 2.97
C LYS A 56 -9.88 17.22 2.92
N THR A 57 -10.14 15.91 2.94
CA THR A 57 -9.15 14.83 3.03
C THR A 57 -9.42 13.84 1.92
N LYS A 58 -8.35 13.38 1.27
CA LYS A 58 -8.36 12.29 0.29
C LYS A 58 -7.41 11.20 0.74
N THR A 59 -7.85 9.96 0.58
CA THR A 59 -7.02 8.79 0.83
C THR A 59 -7.11 7.87 -0.37
N GLY A 60 -5.98 7.26 -0.72
CA GLY A 60 -5.94 6.28 -1.77
C GLY A 60 -4.61 5.55 -1.80
N THR A 61 -4.56 4.55 -2.67
CA THR A 61 -3.41 3.67 -2.82
C THR A 61 -3.03 3.62 -4.30
N LYS A 62 -1.74 3.88 -4.60
CA LYS A 62 -1.17 3.61 -5.91
C LYS A 62 -0.29 2.38 -5.84
N THR A 63 -0.48 1.46 -6.78
CA THR A 63 0.20 0.16 -6.80
C THR A 63 0.91 -0.04 -8.11
N LYS A 64 2.16 -0.53 -8.09
CA LYS A 64 2.81 -1.17 -9.23
C LYS A 64 2.88 -2.68 -8.97
N LYS A 65 2.30 -3.48 -9.87
CA LYS A 65 2.41 -4.94 -9.88
C LYS A 65 3.31 -5.37 -11.03
N PHE A 66 4.32 -6.17 -10.73
CA PHE A 66 5.26 -6.71 -11.72
C PHE A 66 4.81 -8.11 -12.11
N TYR A 67 4.68 -8.34 -13.41
CA TYR A 67 4.31 -9.61 -14.00
C TYR A 67 5.45 -10.18 -14.83
N ASN A 68 5.60 -11.50 -14.78
CA ASN A 68 6.48 -12.22 -15.70
C ASN A 68 5.77 -12.48 -17.04
N SER A 69 6.52 -13.04 -18.00
CA SER A 69 6.01 -13.43 -19.32
C SER A 69 4.90 -14.48 -19.29
N ASN A 70 4.71 -15.17 -18.16
CA ASN A 70 3.63 -16.15 -17.96
C ASN A 70 2.38 -15.54 -17.30
N ASN A 71 2.27 -14.20 -17.25
CA ASN A 71 1.17 -13.46 -16.61
C ASN A 71 1.01 -13.73 -15.11
N GLN A 72 2.08 -14.11 -14.42
CA GLN A 72 2.06 -14.29 -12.98
C GLN A 72 2.67 -13.07 -12.30
N VAL A 73 2.01 -12.59 -11.24
CA VAL A 73 2.59 -11.57 -10.37
C VAL A 73 3.84 -12.15 -9.71
N ILE A 74 4.97 -11.45 -9.83
CA ILE A 74 6.22 -11.82 -9.16
C ILE A 74 6.38 -11.04 -7.86
N TRP A 75 6.05 -9.75 -7.87
CA TRP A 75 6.01 -8.90 -6.69
C TRP A 75 5.23 -7.61 -6.97
N SER A 76 4.88 -6.89 -5.91
CA SER A 76 4.26 -5.58 -6.01
C SER A 76 4.77 -4.62 -4.94
N VAL A 77 4.63 -3.34 -5.21
CA VAL A 77 4.82 -2.25 -4.25
C VAL A 77 3.67 -1.28 -4.36
N SER A 78 3.16 -0.84 -3.21
CA SER A 78 2.08 0.13 -3.13
C SER A 78 2.46 1.24 -2.17
N VAL A 79 2.02 2.46 -2.48
CA VAL A 79 2.01 3.57 -1.54
C VAL A 79 0.56 3.88 -1.20
N HIS A 80 0.23 3.79 0.08
CA HIS A 80 -1.04 4.28 0.63
C HIS A 80 -0.78 5.68 1.19
N GLY A 81 -1.51 6.67 0.67
CA GLY A 81 -1.31 8.07 1.00
C GLY A 81 -2.59 8.72 1.52
N THR A 82 -2.46 9.57 2.53
CA THR A 82 -3.51 10.48 2.99
C THR A 82 -3.11 11.92 2.72
N PHE A 83 -4.04 12.72 2.23
CA PHE A 83 -3.82 14.08 1.77
C PHE A 83 -4.90 15.02 2.29
N THR A 84 -4.54 16.26 2.59
CA THR A 84 -5.49 17.37 2.80
C THR A 84 -5.47 18.30 1.61
N TYR A 85 -6.63 18.81 1.17
CA TYR A 85 -6.75 19.72 0.02
C TYR A 85 -7.83 20.78 0.23
N THR A 86 -7.59 22.00 -0.24
CA THR A 86 -8.48 23.15 0.03
C THR A 86 -9.08 23.78 -1.23
N GLY A 87 -8.69 23.35 -2.43
CA GLY A 87 -8.94 24.05 -3.69
C GLY A 87 -7.77 24.94 -4.10
N ASN A 88 -7.03 25.50 -3.13
CA ASN A 88 -5.85 26.34 -3.36
C ASN A 88 -4.54 25.63 -3.01
N SER A 89 -4.57 24.66 -2.09
CA SER A 89 -3.39 23.91 -1.64
C SER A 89 -3.69 22.42 -1.47
N SER A 90 -2.63 21.61 -1.50
CA SER A 90 -2.68 20.17 -1.23
C SER A 90 -1.42 19.73 -0.48
N LYS A 91 -1.55 18.82 0.47
CA LYS A 91 -0.44 18.31 1.29
C LYS A 91 -0.63 16.85 1.64
N CYS A 92 0.43 16.06 1.53
CA CYS A 92 0.46 14.69 2.01
C CYS A 92 0.68 14.68 3.53
N THR A 93 -0.25 14.09 4.27
CA THR A 93 -0.23 14.01 5.73
C THR A 93 0.26 12.66 6.23
N ALA A 94 -0.01 11.57 5.50
CA ALA A 94 0.48 10.23 5.81
C ALA A 94 0.89 9.48 4.54
N ALA A 95 1.92 8.64 4.66
CA ALA A 95 2.34 7.71 3.61
C ALA A 95 2.84 6.43 4.25
N THR A 96 2.37 5.29 3.76
CA THR A 96 2.82 3.96 4.16
C THR A 96 3.10 3.12 2.92
N VAL A 97 4.05 2.21 3.04
CA VAL A 97 4.42 1.27 1.97
C VAL A 97 3.88 -0.11 2.30
N SER A 98 3.40 -0.82 1.28
CA SER A 98 3.08 -2.24 1.36
C SER A 98 3.66 -2.97 0.15
N THR A 99 4.12 -4.20 0.35
CA THR A 99 4.69 -5.03 -0.71
C THR A 99 4.09 -6.44 -0.67
N THR A 100 4.05 -7.09 -1.83
CA THR A 100 3.78 -8.52 -1.93
C THR A 100 4.86 -9.17 -2.78
N CYS A 101 5.16 -10.45 -2.56
CA CYS A 101 6.19 -11.15 -3.32
C CYS A 101 5.84 -12.64 -3.48
N PRO A 102 4.80 -12.97 -4.27
CA PRO A 102 4.40 -14.37 -4.49
C PRO A 102 5.35 -15.13 -5.42
N GLY A 103 6.24 -14.45 -6.16
CA GLY A 103 7.23 -15.11 -7.01
C GLY A 103 8.18 -15.99 -6.18
N SER A 104 8.21 -17.30 -6.46
CA SER A 104 8.94 -18.28 -5.66
C SER A 104 10.45 -17.99 -5.54
N THR A 105 11.05 -17.47 -6.61
CA THR A 105 12.46 -17.06 -6.66
C THR A 105 12.70 -15.60 -6.29
N TRP A 106 11.67 -14.84 -5.94
CA TRP A 106 11.77 -13.40 -5.67
C TRP A 106 11.69 -13.09 -4.19
N ARG A 107 12.40 -12.06 -3.73
CA ARG A 107 12.33 -11.56 -2.35
C ARG A 107 12.37 -10.04 -2.34
N ILE A 108 11.64 -9.42 -1.39
CA ILE A 108 11.78 -7.99 -1.11
C ILE A 108 13.05 -7.79 -0.27
N ILE A 109 13.99 -7.01 -0.79
CA ILE A 109 15.25 -6.69 -0.11
C ILE A 109 15.05 -5.51 0.84
N SER A 110 14.33 -4.48 0.37
CA SER A 110 14.02 -3.31 1.17
C SER A 110 12.76 -2.61 0.66
N SER A 111 12.12 -1.87 1.56
CA SER A 111 11.02 -0.97 1.22
C SER A 111 10.95 0.19 2.22
N ASN A 112 10.60 1.37 1.74
CA ASN A 112 10.33 2.53 2.60
C ASN A 112 9.21 3.39 2.01
N ALA A 113 8.60 4.20 2.88
CA ALA A 113 7.68 5.26 2.50
C ALA A 113 8.20 6.62 2.96
N SER A 114 7.92 7.65 2.18
CA SER A 114 8.22 9.03 2.52
C SER A 114 7.15 9.98 1.98
N LYS A 115 7.26 11.25 2.37
CA LYS A 115 6.34 12.32 1.97
C LYS A 115 7.13 13.51 1.46
N SER A 116 6.62 14.16 0.41
CA SER A 116 7.17 15.42 -0.08
C SER A 116 6.06 16.29 -0.67
N GLY A 117 5.78 17.45 -0.07
CA GLY A 117 4.70 18.33 -0.49
C GLY A 117 3.35 17.62 -0.54
N ASN A 118 2.75 17.50 -1.72
CA ASN A 118 1.50 16.80 -2.00
C ASN A 118 1.70 15.35 -2.50
N LYS A 119 2.85 14.73 -2.24
CA LYS A 119 3.23 13.41 -2.73
C LYS A 119 3.47 12.43 -1.59
N ALA A 120 2.82 11.27 -1.67
CA ALA A 120 3.18 10.06 -0.96
C ALA A 120 4.07 9.21 -1.87
N ILE A 121 5.24 8.79 -1.36
CA ILE A 121 6.25 8.08 -2.15
C ILE A 121 6.56 6.75 -1.46
N ALA A 122 6.56 5.66 -2.21
CA ALA A 122 7.11 4.38 -1.77
C ALA A 122 8.26 3.97 -2.69
N ASN A 123 9.34 3.47 -2.09
CA ASN A 123 10.45 2.87 -2.80
C ASN A 123 10.60 1.43 -2.34
N ALA A 124 10.85 0.51 -3.27
CA ALA A 124 11.11 -0.88 -2.95
C ALA A 124 12.20 -1.45 -3.87
N VAL A 125 12.97 -2.39 -3.33
CA VAL A 125 13.96 -3.17 -4.08
C VAL A 125 13.60 -4.65 -3.94
N ALA A 126 13.42 -5.33 -5.07
CA ALA A 126 13.20 -6.76 -5.14
C ALA A 126 14.41 -7.46 -5.78
N GLY A 127 14.76 -8.64 -5.28
CA GLY A 127 15.83 -9.47 -5.81
C GLY A 127 15.32 -10.82 -6.28
N GLN A 128 15.83 -11.30 -7.42
CA GLN A 128 15.62 -12.66 -7.90
C GLN A 128 16.80 -13.55 -7.50
N TYR A 129 16.50 -14.70 -6.92
CA TYR A 129 17.47 -15.68 -6.43
C TYR A 129 17.37 -16.98 -7.24
N ILE A 130 18.49 -17.41 -7.82
CA ILE A 130 18.61 -18.65 -8.60
C ILE A 130 19.69 -19.50 -7.92
N GLY A 131 19.37 -20.76 -7.59
CA GLY A 131 20.30 -21.61 -6.83
C GLY A 131 20.67 -21.04 -5.45
N GLY A 132 19.79 -20.22 -4.84
CA GLY A 132 20.05 -19.56 -3.56
C GLY A 132 20.94 -18.31 -3.63
N GLN A 133 21.47 -17.97 -4.81
CA GLN A 133 22.29 -16.77 -5.02
C GLN A 133 21.48 -15.65 -5.68
N LEU A 134 21.76 -14.41 -5.30
CA LEU A 134 21.13 -13.24 -5.89
C LEU A 134 21.62 -13.05 -7.32
N SER A 135 20.71 -13.22 -8.27
CA SER A 135 20.99 -13.14 -9.71
C SER A 135 20.68 -11.74 -10.28
N TYR A 136 19.60 -11.11 -9.84
CA TYR A 136 19.14 -9.83 -10.40
C TYR A 136 18.41 -8.98 -9.36
N LYS A 137 18.45 -7.65 -9.51
CA LYS A 137 17.71 -6.70 -8.66
C LYS A 137 16.88 -5.75 -9.51
N VAL A 138 15.68 -5.42 -9.02
CA VAL A 138 14.81 -4.39 -9.58
C VAL A 138 14.46 -3.39 -8.49
N SER A 139 14.67 -2.11 -8.79
CA SER A 139 14.23 -1.00 -7.94
C SER A 139 12.98 -0.38 -8.54
N ALA A 140 11.98 -0.09 -7.71
CA ALA A 140 10.77 0.60 -8.12
C ALA A 140 10.44 1.76 -7.17
N SER A 141 9.98 2.86 -7.75
CA SER A 141 9.41 4.00 -7.03
C SER A 141 7.96 4.19 -7.47
N VAL A 142 7.06 4.36 -6.50
CA VAL A 142 5.64 4.64 -6.70
C VAL A 142 5.33 5.95 -6.01
N THR A 143 4.81 6.91 -6.77
CA THR A 143 4.40 8.21 -6.24
C THR A 143 2.92 8.44 -6.48
N LEU A 144 2.17 8.61 -5.39
CA LEU A 144 0.78 9.05 -5.40
C LEU A 144 0.74 10.55 -5.05
N THR A 145 0.12 11.34 -5.90
CA THR A 145 -0.02 12.79 -5.75
C THR A 145 -1.49 13.16 -5.59
N CYS A 146 -1.78 14.17 -4.78
CA CYS A 146 -3.11 14.78 -4.70
C CYS A 146 -3.08 16.22 -5.24
N SER A 147 -3.92 16.54 -6.22
CA SER A 147 -4.09 17.91 -6.70
C SER A 147 -4.75 18.82 -5.65
N VAL A 148 -4.70 20.13 -5.86
CA VAL A 148 -5.42 21.11 -5.02
C VAL A 148 -6.94 20.94 -5.09
N SER A 149 -7.45 20.36 -6.18
CA SER A 149 -8.87 20.01 -6.35
C SER A 149 -9.26 18.65 -5.77
N GLY A 150 -8.33 17.91 -5.17
CA GLY A 150 -8.60 16.60 -4.56
C GLY A 150 -8.59 15.43 -5.55
N LYS A 151 -7.99 15.58 -6.73
CA LYS A 151 -7.79 14.49 -7.69
C LYS A 151 -6.50 13.74 -7.37
N LEU A 152 -6.60 12.41 -7.28
CA LEU A 152 -5.44 11.54 -7.14
C LEU A 152 -4.82 11.19 -8.50
N SER A 153 -3.48 11.12 -8.55
CA SER A 153 -2.70 10.75 -9.74
C SER A 153 -1.37 10.11 -9.36
#